data_AF-A0A5S5BX33-F1
#
_entry.id   AF-A0A5S5BX33-F1
#
_cell.length_a   1.000
_cell.length_b   1.000
_cell.length_c   1.000
_cell.angle_alpha   90.00
_cell.angle_beta   90.00
_cell.angle_gamma   90.00
#
_symmetry.space_group_name_H-M   'P 1'
#
loop_
_entity.id
_entity.type
_entity.pdbx_description
1 polymer ?
#
loop_
_entity_poly.entity_id
_entity_poly.type
_entity_poly.pdbx_seq_one_letter_code
_entity_poly.pdbx_strand_id
1 'polypeptide(L)'
;MDQLKINKLHELIEDKKVSNRISYSKLGNVVGYSPEGVKKALANKTLKISFLKDIAKKFDFVDDFNAIVGHSDSLNLSKSDDSIRKLALDCVNNWDQLKEIDTFKHKMYDEIGKILNVSLDEIIENGLKSAMKK
;
A
#
# COMPACT_ATOMS: atom_id res chain seq x y z
N MET A 1 -2.96 3.18 14.58
CA MET A 1 -1.65 3.60 14.06
C MET A 1 -0.71 3.73 15.25
N ASP A 2 0.49 3.15 15.18
CA ASP A 2 1.46 3.16 16.29
C ASP A 2 1.95 4.59 16.60
N GLN A 3 2.10 4.93 17.89
CA GLN A 3 2.64 6.20 18.37
C GLN A 3 4.04 6.48 17.77
N LEU A 4 4.83 5.44 17.52
CA LEU A 4 6.12 5.56 16.85
C LEU A 4 5.99 6.17 15.44
N LYS A 5 4.95 5.79 14.69
CA LYS A 5 4.71 6.31 13.33
C LYS A 5 4.24 7.74 13.36
N ILE A 6 3.36 8.07 14.30
CA ILE A 6 2.91 9.45 14.52
C ILE A 6 4.13 10.33 14.80
N ASN A 7 5.06 9.86 15.64
CA ASN A 7 6.28 10.60 15.93
C ASN A 7 7.15 10.83 14.68
N LYS A 8 7.34 9.79 13.86
CA LYS A 8 8.08 9.89 12.59
C LYS A 8 7.42 10.84 11.59
N LEU A 9 6.08 10.91 11.56
CA LEU A 9 5.36 11.85 10.71
C LEU A 9 5.61 13.30 11.13
N HIS A 10 5.68 13.58 12.44
CA HIS A 10 6.02 14.92 12.93
C HIS A 10 7.46 15.31 12.57
N GLU A 11 8.40 14.37 12.72
CA GLU A 11 9.80 14.54 12.31
C GLU A 11 9.93 14.79 10.80
N LEU A 12 9.22 14.03 9.97
CA LEU A 12 9.19 14.23 8.52
C LEU A 12 8.75 15.66 8.14
N ILE A 13 7.71 16.18 8.79
CA ILE A 13 7.22 17.54 8.52
C ILE A 13 8.28 18.59 8.91
N GLU A 14 8.97 18.41 10.04
CA GLU A 14 10.07 19.30 10.44
C GLU A 14 11.24 19.25 9.44
N ASP A 15 11.66 18.06 9.05
CA ASP A 15 12.75 17.86 8.09
C ASP A 15 12.44 18.50 6.73
N LYS A 16 11.24 18.23 6.20
CA LYS A 16 10.79 18.82 4.92
C LYS A 16 10.60 20.32 5.01
N LYS A 17 10.16 20.82 6.17
CA LYS A 17 10.06 22.26 6.41
C LYS A 17 11.44 22.91 6.35
N VAL A 18 12.48 22.30 6.93
CA VAL A 18 13.86 22.80 6.83
C VAL A 18 14.38 22.68 5.40
N SER A 19 14.27 21.50 4.77
CA SER A 19 14.82 21.25 3.43
C SER A 19 14.21 22.16 2.36
N ASN A 20 12.91 22.43 2.47
CA ASN A 20 12.15 23.20 1.47
C ASN A 20 11.89 24.65 1.92
N ARG A 21 12.56 25.10 3.00
CA ARG A 21 12.47 26.47 3.53
C ARG A 21 11.02 26.94 3.76
N ILE A 22 10.19 26.05 4.29
CA ILE A 22 8.79 26.34 4.59
C ILE A 22 8.73 27.05 5.94
N SER A 23 7.93 28.12 6.07
CA SER A 23 7.75 28.78 7.36
C SER A 23 6.66 28.08 8.18
N TYR A 24 6.74 28.18 9.51
CA TYR A 24 5.65 27.71 10.38
C TYR A 24 4.30 28.39 10.08
N SER A 25 4.33 29.63 9.58
CA SER A 25 3.12 30.32 9.12
C SER A 25 2.50 29.61 7.91
N LYS A 26 3.30 29.19 6.92
CA LYS A 26 2.81 28.45 5.77
C LYS A 26 2.21 27.10 6.18
N LEU A 27 2.84 26.38 7.12
CA LEU A 27 2.29 25.13 7.67
C LEU A 27 0.98 25.37 8.42
N GLY A 28 0.96 26.38 9.30
CA GLY A 28 -0.20 26.76 10.10
C GLY A 28 -1.41 27.14 9.24
N ASN A 29 -1.19 27.86 8.14
CA ASN A 29 -2.25 28.24 7.20
C ASN A 29 -2.96 27.03 6.56
N VAL A 30 -2.28 25.89 6.40
CA VAL A 30 -2.90 24.68 5.84
C VAL A 30 -3.91 24.07 6.80
N VAL A 31 -3.63 24.14 8.10
CA VAL A 31 -4.36 23.41 9.14
C VAL A 31 -5.12 24.31 10.10
N GLY A 32 -5.16 25.62 9.83
CA GLY A 32 -5.85 26.62 10.65
C GLY A 32 -5.17 26.92 11.98
N TYR A 33 -3.84 26.74 12.07
CA TYR A 33 -3.06 26.99 13.28
C TYR A 33 -2.27 28.30 13.16
N SER A 34 -2.07 28.98 14.29
CA SER A 34 -1.07 30.05 14.38
C SER A 34 0.34 29.48 14.18
N PRO A 35 1.32 30.29 13.73
CA PRO A 35 2.70 29.82 13.54
C PRO A 35 3.29 29.21 14.81
N GLU A 36 3.07 29.87 15.96
CA GLU A 36 3.56 29.38 17.25
C GLU A 36 2.81 28.13 17.72
N GLY A 37 1.51 28.04 17.40
CA GLY A 37 0.70 26.86 17.68
C GLY A 37 1.17 25.63 16.91
N VAL A 38 1.45 25.77 15.61
CA VAL A 38 1.93 24.66 14.79
C VAL A 38 3.34 24.22 15.21
N LYS A 39 4.22 25.18 15.56
CA LYS A 39 5.56 24.91 16.08
C LYS A 39 5.51 24.10 17.38
N LYS A 40 4.65 24.50 18.33
CA LYS A 40 4.45 23.75 19.58
C LYS A 40 3.84 22.37 19.34
N ALA A 41 2.87 22.27 18.43
CA ALA A 41 2.22 21.01 18.11
C ALA A 41 3.18 20.02 17.43
N LEU A 42 4.07 20.50 16.56
CA LEU A 42 5.13 19.71 15.94
C LEU A 42 6.15 19.24 16.97
N ALA A 43 6.65 20.15 17.81
CA ALA A 43 7.61 19.83 18.86
C ALA A 43 7.07 18.80 19.88
N ASN A 44 5.79 18.93 20.26
CA ASN A 44 5.15 18.05 21.23
C ASN A 44 4.50 16.80 20.60
N LYS A 45 4.60 16.63 19.28
CA LYS A 45 4.02 15.50 18.53
C LYS A 45 2.51 15.32 18.75
N THR A 46 1.78 16.44 18.88
CA THR A 46 0.34 16.47 19.18
C THR A 46 -0.54 16.84 17.99
N LEU A 47 0.04 17.12 16.83
CA LEU A 47 -0.72 17.45 15.63
C LEU A 47 -1.46 16.21 15.12
N LYS A 48 -2.74 16.38 14.77
CA LYS A 48 -3.57 15.28 14.27
C LYS A 48 -3.01 14.74 12.95
N ILE A 49 -3.12 13.43 12.74
CA ILE A 49 -2.68 12.77 11.50
C ILE A 49 -3.34 13.37 10.26
N SER A 50 -4.62 13.75 10.34
CA SER A 50 -5.34 14.42 9.25
C SER A 50 -4.63 15.72 8.83
N PHE A 51 -4.20 16.51 9.81
CA PHE A 51 -3.47 17.77 9.57
C PHE A 51 -2.07 17.53 9.00
N LEU A 52 -1.36 16.51 9.49
CA LEU A 52 -0.07 16.11 8.91
C LEU A 52 -0.24 15.69 7.44
N LYS A 53 -1.32 14.96 7.11
CA LYS A 53 -1.65 14.56 5.74
C LYS A 53 -2.00 15.75 4.85
N ASP A 54 -2.75 16.71 5.36
CA ASP A 54 -3.13 17.93 4.61
C ASP A 54 -1.90 18.80 4.31
N ILE A 55 -0.97 18.90 5.26
CA ILE A 55 0.34 19.52 5.05
C ILE A 55 1.13 18.76 3.97
N ALA A 56 1.23 17.44 4.09
CA ALA A 56 1.96 16.62 3.12
C ALA A 56 1.38 16.77 1.70
N LYS A 57 0.05 16.81 1.55
CA LYS A 57 -0.62 17.09 0.26
C LYS A 57 -0.32 18.48 -0.26
N LYS A 58 -0.36 19.51 0.60
CA LYS A 58 -0.19 20.90 0.16
C LYS A 58 1.21 21.17 -0.38
N PHE A 59 2.22 20.50 0.17
CA PHE A 59 3.62 20.71 -0.18
C PHE A 59 4.24 19.55 -0.97
N ASP A 60 3.43 18.60 -1.43
CA ASP A 60 3.85 17.49 -2.29
C ASP A 60 4.85 16.50 -1.65
N PHE A 61 4.60 16.13 -0.39
CA PHE A 61 5.36 15.10 0.34
C PHE A 61 4.50 13.87 0.66
N VAL A 62 3.48 13.60 -0.16
CA VAL A 62 2.50 12.53 0.06
C VAL A 62 3.16 11.16 0.01
N ASP A 63 4.16 10.97 -0.84
CA ASP A 63 4.87 9.71 -0.97
C ASP A 63 5.69 9.38 0.27
N ASP A 64 6.43 10.35 0.82
CA ASP A 64 7.18 10.18 2.07
C ASP A 64 6.23 9.96 3.26
N PHE A 65 5.10 10.68 3.28
CA PHE A 65 4.05 10.49 4.29
C PHE A 65 3.48 9.06 4.22
N ASN A 66 3.16 8.59 3.02
CA ASN A 66 2.66 7.24 2.77
C ASN A 66 3.71 6.18 3.03
N ALA A 67 5.01 6.46 2.87
CA ALA A 67 6.06 5.54 3.26
C ALA A 67 6.02 5.29 4.78
N ILE A 68 5.87 6.35 5.59
CA ILE A 68 5.80 6.23 7.06
C ILE A 68 4.49 5.61 7.54
N VAL A 69 3.36 5.98 6.92
CA VAL A 69 2.03 5.43 7.25
C VAL A 69 1.90 3.98 6.77
N GLY A 70 2.29 3.74 5.51
CA GLY A 70 2.29 2.45 4.82
C GLY A 70 3.32 1.45 5.36
N HIS A 71 4.25 1.90 6.21
CA HIS A 71 5.02 0.98 7.07
C HIS A 71 4.16 0.31 8.17
N SER A 72 2.82 0.25 8.04
CA SER A 72 1.95 -0.72 8.74
C SER A 72 1.75 -2.05 8.04
N ASP A 73 2.23 -2.21 6.81
CA ASP A 73 2.29 -3.51 6.14
C ASP A 73 3.69 -3.83 5.56
N SER A 74 4.70 -3.02 5.89
CA SER A 74 6.10 -3.37 5.60
C SER A 74 6.67 -4.29 6.69
N LEU A 75 6.03 -5.44 6.89
CA LEU A 75 6.74 -6.66 7.29
C LEU A 75 7.84 -6.86 6.25
N ASN A 76 9.11 -6.58 6.54
CA ASN A 76 10.27 -7.19 5.86
C ASN A 76 10.11 -7.56 4.35
N LEU A 77 9.51 -6.68 3.52
CA LEU A 77 9.04 -7.08 2.20
C LEU A 77 10.00 -6.69 1.08
N SER A 78 11.02 -5.85 1.29
CA SER A 78 11.90 -5.47 0.18
C SER A 78 12.72 -6.64 -0.40
N LYS A 79 13.06 -7.65 0.41
CA LYS A 79 13.65 -8.91 -0.09
C LYS A 79 12.60 -9.91 -0.56
N SER A 80 11.42 -9.90 0.06
CA SER A 80 10.33 -10.81 -0.28
C SER A 80 9.65 -10.39 -1.58
N ASP A 81 9.59 -9.10 -1.93
CA ASP A 81 9.03 -8.62 -3.19
C ASP A 81 9.91 -8.99 -4.36
N ASP A 82 11.23 -8.85 -4.25
CA ASP A 82 12.15 -9.35 -5.29
C ASP A 82 12.05 -10.87 -5.41
N SER A 83 11.90 -11.58 -4.29
CA SER A 83 11.75 -13.04 -4.30
C SER A 83 10.40 -13.49 -4.87
N ILE A 84 9.30 -12.83 -4.50
CA ILE A 84 7.95 -13.08 -5.01
C ILE A 84 7.88 -12.71 -6.48
N ARG A 85 8.47 -11.59 -6.88
CA ARG A 85 8.56 -11.17 -8.28
C ARG A 85 9.38 -12.14 -9.10
N LYS A 86 10.51 -12.60 -8.57
CA LYS A 86 11.31 -13.65 -9.19
C LYS A 86 10.53 -14.96 -9.31
N LEU A 87 9.85 -15.39 -8.24
CA LEU A 87 9.00 -16.58 -8.26
C LEU A 87 7.83 -16.43 -9.24
N ALA A 88 7.21 -15.26 -9.33
CA ALA A 88 6.14 -14.98 -10.29
C ALA A 88 6.66 -15.03 -11.73
N LEU A 89 7.83 -14.45 -11.99
CA LEU A 89 8.50 -14.54 -13.29
C LEU A 89 8.90 -15.97 -13.62
N ASP A 90 9.44 -16.72 -12.66
CA ASP A 90 9.80 -18.13 -12.83
C ASP A 90 8.55 -18.98 -13.09
N CYS A 91 7.43 -18.68 -12.44
CA CYS A 91 6.13 -19.32 -12.70
C CYS A 91 5.60 -19.03 -14.10
N VAL A 92 5.73 -17.79 -14.58
CA VAL A 92 5.32 -17.42 -15.95
C VAL A 92 6.23 -18.09 -16.99
N ASN A 93 7.55 -18.06 -16.75
CA ASN A 93 8.54 -18.64 -17.65
C ASN A 93 8.42 -20.17 -17.77
N ASN A 94 7.98 -20.84 -16.70
CA ASN A 94 7.79 -22.30 -16.66
C ASN A 94 6.32 -22.72 -16.65
N TRP A 95 5.42 -21.82 -17.08
CA TRP A 95 3.97 -22.02 -17.00
C TRP A 95 3.50 -23.33 -17.62
N ASP A 96 4.03 -23.67 -18.80
CA ASP A 96 3.66 -24.87 -19.52
C ASP A 96 4.03 -26.16 -18.81
N GLN A 97 5.04 -26.13 -17.94
CA GLN A 97 5.44 -27.29 -17.12
C GLN A 97 4.67 -27.33 -15.80
N LEU A 98 4.41 -26.16 -15.21
CA LEU A 98 3.70 -26.05 -13.94
C LEU A 98 2.22 -26.41 -14.06
N LYS A 99 1.57 -26.09 -15.19
CA LYS A 99 0.16 -26.44 -15.43
C LYS A 99 -0.10 -27.94 -15.58
N GLU A 100 0.94 -28.73 -15.85
CA GLU A 100 0.87 -30.20 -15.93
C GLU A 100 0.98 -30.84 -14.53
N ILE A 101 1.35 -30.08 -13.51
CA ILE A 101 1.39 -30.55 -12.12
C ILE A 101 -0.02 -30.42 -11.53
N ASP A 102 -0.68 -31.54 -11.27
CA ASP A 102 -2.07 -31.58 -10.80
C ASP A 102 -2.34 -30.70 -9.57
N THR A 103 -1.44 -30.71 -8.60
CA THR A 103 -1.61 -29.91 -7.36
C THR A 103 -1.50 -28.41 -7.60
N PHE A 104 -0.66 -27.99 -8.55
CA PHE A 104 -0.55 -26.58 -8.94
C PHE A 104 -1.79 -26.15 -9.73
N LYS A 105 -2.20 -26.97 -10.70
CA LYS A 105 -3.38 -26.75 -11.53
C LYS A 105 -4.66 -26.60 -10.70
N HIS A 106 -4.91 -27.47 -9.73
CA HIS A 106 -6.08 -27.39 -8.86
C HIS A 106 -6.08 -26.08 -8.06
N LYS A 107 -4.98 -25.75 -7.37
CA LYS A 107 -4.88 -24.50 -6.60
C LYS A 107 -5.06 -23.26 -7.47
N MET A 108 -4.49 -23.27 -8.66
CA MET A 108 -4.63 -22.16 -9.61
C MET A 108 -6.09 -21.96 -10.01
N TYR A 109 -6.82 -23.03 -10.31
CA TYR A 109 -8.24 -22.94 -10.65
C TYR A 109 -9.10 -22.50 -9.47
N ASP A 110 -8.80 -22.96 -8.26
CA ASP A 110 -9.48 -22.50 -7.03
C ASP A 110 -9.31 -20.98 -6.84
N GLU A 111 -8.09 -20.47 -7.00
CA GLU A 111 -7.80 -19.04 -6.85
C GLU A 111 -8.42 -18.20 -7.97
N ILE A 112 -8.38 -18.68 -9.23
CA ILE A 112 -9.07 -18.00 -10.35
C ILE A 112 -10.58 -17.98 -10.11
N GLY A 113 -11.18 -19.07 -9.63
CA GLY A 113 -12.61 -19.13 -9.30
C GLY A 113 -13.00 -18.10 -8.24
N LYS A 114 -12.18 -17.95 -7.19
CA LYS A 114 -12.38 -16.89 -6.16
C LYS A 114 -12.29 -15.48 -6.75
N ILE A 115 -11.30 -15.21 -7.61
CA ILE A 115 -11.13 -13.89 -8.24
C ILE A 115 -12.30 -13.54 -9.16
N LEU A 116 -12.74 -14.52 -9.95
CA LEU A 116 -13.85 -14.33 -10.90
C LEU A 116 -15.22 -14.40 -10.20
N ASN A 117 -15.26 -14.75 -8.91
CA ASN A 117 -16.49 -15.03 -8.17
C ASN A 117 -17.39 -16.05 -8.88
N VAL A 118 -16.76 -17.05 -9.51
CA VAL A 118 -17.44 -18.16 -10.19
C VAL A 118 -17.02 -19.45 -9.50
N SER A 119 -17.99 -20.29 -9.14
CA SER A 119 -17.64 -21.60 -8.58
C SER A 119 -17.08 -22.51 -9.68
N LEU A 120 -16.14 -23.38 -9.32
CA LEU A 120 -15.62 -24.39 -10.24
C LEU A 120 -16.75 -25.27 -10.81
N ASP A 121 -17.75 -25.57 -9.99
CA ASP A 121 -18.95 -26.31 -10.40
C ASP A 121 -19.72 -25.58 -11.51
N GLU A 122 -19.84 -24.25 -11.43
CA GLU A 122 -20.54 -23.43 -12.42
C GLU A 122 -19.76 -23.35 -13.74
N ILE A 123 -18.42 -23.33 -13.68
CA ILE A 123 -17.56 -23.42 -14.88
C ILE A 123 -17.70 -24.78 -15.55
N ILE A 124 -17.68 -25.87 -14.77
CA ILE A 124 -17.82 -27.25 -15.26
C ILE A 124 -19.22 -27.44 -15.86
N GLU A 125 -20.27 -26.96 -15.20
CA GLU A 125 -21.64 -27.06 -15.67
C GLU A 125 -21.84 -26.30 -16.99
N ASN A 126 -21.29 -25.10 -17.12
CA ASN A 126 -21.34 -24.32 -18.36
C ASN A 126 -20.51 -24.94 -19.50
N GLY A 127 -19.36 -25.54 -19.16
CA GLY A 127 -18.53 -26.30 -20.10
C GLY A 127 -19.24 -27.54 -20.65
N LEU A 128 -19.86 -28.33 -19.77
CA LEU A 128 -20.65 -29.51 -20.14
C LEU A 128 -21.87 -29.14 -20.98
N LYS A 129 -22.62 -28.10 -20.60
CA LYS A 129 -23.76 -27.58 -21.39
C LYS A 129 -23.34 -27.14 -22.79
N SER A 130 -22.14 -26.57 -22.94
CA SER A 130 -21.60 -26.16 -24.24
C SER A 130 -21.12 -27.34 -25.10
N ALA A 131 -20.55 -28.37 -24.47
CA ALA A 131 -20.12 -29.59 -25.15
C ALA A 131 -21.29 -30.48 -25.60
N MET A 132 -22.38 -30.53 -24.83
CA MET A 132 -23.59 -31.29 -25.15
C MET A 132 -24.52 -30.61 -26.17
N LYS A 133 -24.24 -29.35 -26.55
CA LYS A 133 -24.95 -28.61 -27.61
C LYS A 133 -24.32 -28.78 -29.00
N LYS A 134 -23.30 -29.62 -29.14
CA LYS A 134 -22.79 -30.13 -30.42
C LYS A 134 -23.33 -31.54 -30.67
#